data_AF-A0A842Y0A5-F1
#
_entry.id   AF-A0A842Y0A5-F1
#
_cell.length_a   1.000
_cell.length_b   1.000
_cell.length_c   1.000
_cell.angle_alpha   90.00
_cell.angle_beta   90.00
_cell.angle_gamma   90.00
#
_symmetry.space_group_name_H-M   'P 1'
#
loop_
_entity.id
_entity.type
_entity.pdbx_description
1 polymer ?
#
loop_
_entity_poly.entity_id
_entity_poly.type
_entity_poly.pdbx_seq_one_letter_code
_entity_poly.pdbx_strand_id
1 'polypeptide(L)'
;MEFAHPLVLLLLSPLFLAGWYAIRKGLPKPLIISRMIILGLLIAALASPFVLEMSTVRDDAPRITVISDQTMSMDLFDRENGEKVFESIASKTPTTFRQFAGIRSPVGDEVIASAEGDNNIVLVSDGNNNLGKDLFDAISFVSITGTKVFAVRQDNIRNDASIEIAGSKNLIIGNENVFDIVVRQAGNEISYRLDVEIDGAPVMSEEFTQDERIKTYPVPHTFDTLGTHTLTAKITPSTEDRFDLNNVFYKSVFVVPKPRVLFLASGTGSPLYEIASDMYDVTSSTSMPDDMGVYKAVIA
;
A
#
# COMPACT_ATOMS: atom_id res chain seq x y z
N MET A 1 -42.37 7.89 -7.17
CA MET A 1 -42.69 6.45 -7.06
C MET A 1 -42.13 5.79 -8.29
N GLU A 2 -41.17 4.90 -8.10
CA GLU A 2 -40.70 4.03 -9.18
C GLU A 2 -41.36 2.65 -9.01
N PHE A 3 -41.62 1.97 -10.12
CA PHE A 3 -42.20 0.63 -10.12
C PHE A 3 -41.10 -0.36 -10.49
N ALA A 4 -40.95 -1.45 -9.72
CA ALA A 4 -39.92 -2.45 -9.99
C ALA A 4 -40.13 -3.16 -11.33
N HIS A 5 -41.41 -3.28 -11.75
CA HIS A 5 -41.80 -3.92 -12.98
C HIS A 5 -42.83 -3.06 -13.75
N PRO A 6 -42.40 -1.99 -14.42
CA PRO A 6 -43.32 -1.03 -15.06
C PRO A 6 -44.16 -1.64 -16.17
N LEU A 7 -43.66 -2.71 -16.83
CA LEU A 7 -44.37 -3.43 -17.88
C LEU A 7 -45.63 -4.15 -17.37
N VAL A 8 -45.72 -4.45 -16.08
CA VAL A 8 -46.88 -5.11 -15.46
C VAL A 8 -48.13 -4.22 -15.52
N LEU A 9 -47.95 -2.89 -15.55
CA LEU A 9 -49.05 -1.93 -15.70
C LEU A 9 -49.75 -2.02 -17.07
N LEU A 10 -49.07 -2.54 -18.11
CA LEU A 10 -49.70 -2.75 -19.42
C LEU A 10 -50.85 -3.77 -19.37
N LEU A 11 -50.87 -4.65 -18.36
CA LEU A 11 -51.95 -5.62 -18.13
C LEU A 11 -53.29 -4.97 -17.73
N LEU A 12 -53.30 -3.68 -17.38
CA LEU A 12 -54.54 -2.94 -17.20
C LEU A 12 -55.33 -2.82 -18.52
N SER A 13 -54.65 -2.70 -19.65
CA SER A 13 -55.31 -2.54 -20.96
C SER A 13 -56.15 -3.76 -21.39
N PRO A 14 -55.66 -5.02 -21.35
CA PRO A 14 -56.52 -6.18 -21.61
C PRO A 14 -57.58 -6.39 -20.53
N LEU A 15 -57.32 -5.99 -19.27
CA LEU A 15 -58.32 -6.08 -18.19
C LEU A 15 -59.56 -5.24 -18.50
N PHE A 16 -59.37 -3.98 -18.91
CA PHE A 16 -60.48 -3.10 -19.28
C PHE A 16 -61.21 -3.57 -20.55
N LEU A 17 -60.48 -4.09 -21.55
CA LEU A 17 -61.09 -4.66 -22.76
C LEU A 17 -61.95 -5.90 -22.44
N ALA A 18 -61.45 -6.80 -21.59
CA ALA A 18 -62.17 -7.99 -21.16
C ALA A 18 -63.42 -7.64 -20.32
N GLY A 19 -63.30 -6.67 -19.41
CA GLY A 19 -64.43 -6.16 -18.63
C GLY A 19 -65.50 -5.50 -19.51
N TRP A 20 -65.10 -4.70 -20.49
CA TRP A 20 -66.02 -4.09 -21.45
C TRP A 20 -66.75 -5.13 -22.31
N TYR A 21 -66.03 -6.15 -22.80
CA TYR A 21 -66.62 -7.24 -23.56
C TYR A 21 -67.63 -8.05 -22.72
N ALA A 22 -67.31 -8.33 -21.44
CA ALA A 22 -68.19 -9.04 -20.53
C ALA A 22 -69.49 -8.26 -20.24
N ILE A 23 -69.42 -6.93 -20.13
CA ILE A 23 -70.61 -6.06 -19.97
C ILE A 23 -71.49 -6.13 -21.23
N ARG A 24 -70.89 -6.11 -22.43
CA ARG A 24 -71.65 -6.25 -23.69
C ARG A 24 -72.34 -7.60 -23.85
N LYS A 25 -71.80 -8.67 -23.23
CA LYS A 25 -72.40 -10.01 -23.23
C LYS A 25 -73.56 -10.19 -22.23
N GLY A 26 -73.96 -9.14 -21.51
CA GLY A 26 -75.17 -9.16 -20.65
C GLY A 26 -74.93 -9.64 -19.22
N LEU A 27 -73.68 -9.74 -18.77
CA LEU A 27 -73.37 -10.02 -17.36
C LEU A 27 -73.74 -8.82 -16.45
N PRO A 28 -74.04 -9.07 -15.16
CA PRO A 28 -74.42 -8.02 -14.23
C PRO A 28 -73.29 -7.00 -14.04
N LYS A 29 -73.54 -5.76 -14.46
CA LYS A 29 -72.61 -4.62 -14.38
C LYS A 29 -71.91 -4.45 -13.02
N PRO A 30 -72.59 -4.52 -11.86
CA PRO A 30 -71.91 -4.27 -10.58
C PRO A 30 -70.85 -5.33 -10.24
N LEU A 31 -71.05 -6.58 -10.66
CA LEU A 31 -70.10 -7.67 -10.41
C LEU A 31 -68.83 -7.54 -11.24
N ILE A 32 -68.95 -7.07 -12.48
CA ILE A 32 -67.79 -6.87 -13.36
C ILE A 32 -66.96 -5.68 -12.89
N ILE A 33 -67.63 -4.58 -12.52
CA ILE A 33 -66.96 -3.37 -12.05
C ILE A 33 -66.17 -3.68 -10.77
N SER A 34 -66.75 -4.40 -9.80
CA SER A 34 -66.02 -4.76 -8.57
C SER A 34 -64.79 -5.64 -8.86
N ARG A 35 -64.92 -6.61 -9.79
CA ARG A 35 -63.79 -7.47 -10.18
C ARG A 35 -62.69 -6.70 -10.93
N MET A 36 -63.03 -5.72 -11.77
CA MET A 36 -62.03 -4.87 -12.43
C MET A 36 -61.27 -4.01 -11.43
N ILE A 37 -61.94 -3.46 -10.42
CA ILE A 37 -61.30 -2.66 -9.38
C ILE A 37 -60.33 -3.52 -8.56
N ILE A 38 -60.77 -4.71 -8.12
CA ILE A 38 -59.93 -5.63 -7.35
C ILE A 38 -58.70 -6.06 -8.17
N LEU A 39 -58.89 -6.46 -9.43
CA LEU A 39 -57.79 -6.88 -10.30
C LEU A 39 -56.84 -5.72 -10.63
N GLY A 40 -57.36 -4.50 -10.81
CA GLY A 40 -56.55 -3.31 -11.02
C GLY A 40 -55.67 -2.98 -9.82
N LEU A 41 -56.22 -3.08 -8.60
CA LEU A 41 -55.46 -2.92 -7.36
C LEU A 41 -54.39 -4.01 -7.19
N LEU A 42 -54.70 -5.25 -7.58
CA LEU A 42 -53.76 -6.37 -7.54
C LEU A 42 -52.61 -6.17 -8.52
N ILE A 43 -52.89 -5.68 -9.73
CA ILE A 43 -51.86 -5.34 -10.73
C ILE A 43 -50.98 -4.18 -10.22
N ALA A 44 -51.57 -3.16 -9.61
CA ALA A 44 -50.83 -2.05 -9.02
C ALA A 44 -49.95 -2.48 -7.85
N ALA A 45 -50.42 -3.38 -6.99
CA ALA A 45 -49.61 -3.99 -5.93
C ALA A 45 -48.47 -4.85 -6.50
N LEU A 46 -48.73 -5.61 -7.57
CA LEU A 46 -47.73 -6.44 -8.25
C LEU A 46 -46.66 -5.61 -8.96
N ALA A 47 -47.00 -4.40 -9.41
CA ALA A 47 -46.02 -3.44 -9.92
C ALA A 47 -45.04 -2.95 -8.83
N SER A 48 -45.33 -3.25 -7.56
CA SER A 48 -44.48 -3.03 -6.37
C SER A 48 -43.90 -1.62 -6.35
N PRO A 49 -44.75 -0.58 -6.12
CA PRO A 49 -44.27 0.79 -6.03
C PRO A 49 -43.29 0.90 -4.86
N PHE A 50 -42.09 1.38 -5.14
CA PHE A 50 -41.12 1.70 -4.11
C PHE A 50 -40.76 3.19 -4.16
N VAL A 51 -40.34 3.69 -3.01
CA VAL A 51 -39.77 5.03 -2.86
C VAL A 51 -38.31 4.80 -2.48
N LEU A 52 -37.39 5.23 -3.36
CA LEU A 52 -35.98 5.32 -3.01
C LEU A 52 -35.80 6.55 -2.12
N GLU A 53 -35.83 6.33 -0.81
CA GLU A 53 -35.48 7.36 0.16
C GLU A 53 -33.99 7.22 0.46
N MET A 54 -33.17 8.07 -0.16
CA MET A 54 -31.76 8.18 0.20
C MET A 54 -31.68 8.95 1.52
N SER A 55 -31.72 8.23 2.65
CA SER A 55 -31.46 8.85 3.95
C SER A 55 -29.95 9.08 4.10
N THR A 56 -29.47 10.24 3.65
CA THR A 56 -28.17 10.74 4.12
C THR A 56 -28.34 11.11 5.58
N VAL A 57 -27.91 10.24 6.51
CA VAL A 57 -27.85 10.59 7.93
C VAL A 57 -26.83 11.70 8.08
N ARG A 58 -27.32 12.93 8.12
CA ARG A 58 -26.54 14.10 8.46
C ARG A 58 -26.50 14.14 9.98
N ASP A 59 -25.42 13.65 10.56
CA ASP A 59 -25.17 13.82 11.99
C ASP A 59 -24.81 15.28 12.21
N ASP A 60 -25.66 16.01 12.94
CA ASP A 60 -25.49 17.45 13.16
C ASP A 60 -24.30 17.74 14.10
N ALA A 61 -23.78 16.74 14.82
CA ALA A 61 -22.62 16.87 15.71
C ALA A 61 -21.77 15.59 15.75
N PRO A 62 -21.04 15.25 14.67
CA PRO A 62 -20.22 14.05 14.65
C PRO A 62 -19.14 14.12 15.73
N ARG A 63 -18.96 13.05 16.51
CA ARG A 63 -17.88 12.98 17.49
C ARG A 63 -16.54 12.90 16.77
N ILE A 64 -15.65 13.86 17.01
CA ILE A 64 -14.32 13.92 16.39
C ILE A 64 -13.24 13.72 17.46
N THR A 65 -12.26 12.88 17.19
CA THR A 65 -11.05 12.75 18.00
C THR A 65 -9.86 13.16 17.15
N VAL A 66 -9.13 14.20 17.57
CA VAL A 66 -7.87 14.60 16.94
C VAL A 66 -6.74 13.91 17.66
N ILE A 67 -5.93 13.15 16.93
CA ILE A 67 -4.73 12.48 17.44
C ILE A 67 -3.51 13.21 16.87
N SER A 68 -2.69 13.77 17.75
CA SER A 68 -1.43 14.45 17.41
C SER A 68 -0.25 13.56 17.73
N ASP A 69 0.51 13.21 16.69
CA ASP A 69 1.79 12.51 16.81
C ASP A 69 2.89 13.53 17.14
N GLN A 70 3.64 13.26 18.21
CA GLN A 70 4.76 14.07 18.70
C GLN A 70 5.99 13.20 18.94
N THR A 71 6.10 12.12 18.17
CA THR A 71 7.26 11.24 18.17
C THR A 71 8.47 11.92 17.56
N MET A 72 9.65 11.33 17.75
CA MET A 72 10.90 11.90 17.26
C MET A 72 10.88 12.18 15.75
N SER A 73 10.24 11.34 14.93
CA SER A 73 10.17 11.57 13.47
C SER A 73 9.36 12.81 13.08
N MET A 74 8.51 13.30 13.98
CA MET A 74 7.70 14.50 13.77
C MET A 74 8.48 15.81 13.85
N ASP A 75 9.77 15.79 14.22
CA ASP A 75 10.59 17.02 14.26
C ASP A 75 10.83 17.67 12.89
N LEU A 76 10.49 16.97 11.80
CA LEU A 76 10.49 17.52 10.45
C LEU A 76 9.31 18.44 10.17
N PHE A 77 8.26 18.38 11.00
CA PHE A 77 7.00 19.08 10.82
C PHE A 77 6.78 20.12 11.92
N ASP A 78 5.83 21.04 11.70
CA ASP A 78 5.38 21.94 12.75
C ASP A 78 4.56 21.17 13.79
N ARG A 79 5.14 20.99 14.98
CA ARG A 79 4.52 20.29 16.11
C ARG A 79 3.23 20.96 16.59
N GLU A 80 3.02 22.24 16.33
CA GLU A 80 1.80 22.96 16.71
C GLU A 80 0.61 22.65 15.78
N ASN A 81 0.83 22.00 14.64
CA ASN A 81 -0.23 21.68 13.68
C ASN A 81 -1.36 20.86 14.31
N GLY A 82 -1.04 19.94 15.23
CA GLY A 82 -2.04 19.15 15.94
C GLY A 82 -2.99 20.01 16.76
N GLU A 83 -2.47 20.99 17.49
CA GLU A 83 -3.26 21.93 18.29
C GLU A 83 -4.06 22.88 17.39
N LYS A 84 -3.45 23.42 16.33
CA LYS A 84 -4.14 24.28 15.33
C LYS A 84 -5.33 23.58 14.70
N VAL A 85 -5.16 22.30 14.32
CA VAL A 85 -6.23 21.46 13.77
C VAL A 85 -7.32 21.26 14.82
N PHE A 86 -6.96 20.91 16.05
CA PHE A 86 -7.91 20.74 17.15
C PHE A 86 -8.74 22.00 17.41
N GLU A 87 -8.11 23.16 17.58
CA GLU A 87 -8.81 24.43 17.83
C GLU A 87 -9.78 24.79 16.70
N SER A 88 -9.38 24.55 15.45
CA SER A 88 -10.21 24.83 14.28
C SER A 88 -11.50 23.99 14.24
N ILE A 89 -11.44 22.73 14.68
CA ILE A 89 -12.57 21.79 14.68
C ILE A 89 -13.42 21.96 15.95
N ALA A 90 -12.77 22.12 17.11
CA ALA A 90 -13.42 22.27 18.40
C ALA A 90 -14.37 23.49 18.45
N SER A 91 -14.09 24.52 17.64
CA SER A 91 -14.97 25.69 17.51
C SER A 91 -16.36 25.40 16.91
N LYS A 92 -16.54 24.26 16.22
CA LYS A 92 -17.76 23.90 15.47
C LYS A 92 -18.40 22.60 15.93
N THR A 93 -17.63 21.70 16.55
CA THR A 93 -18.05 20.33 16.80
C THR A 93 -17.42 19.78 18.08
N PRO A 94 -18.12 18.95 18.88
CA PRO A 94 -17.54 18.28 20.04
C PRO A 94 -16.31 17.46 19.62
N THR A 95 -15.13 17.90 20.08
CA THR A 95 -13.84 17.35 19.67
C THR A 95 -13.01 16.98 20.89
N THR A 96 -12.40 15.80 20.85
CA THR A 96 -11.44 15.33 21.87
C THR A 96 -10.02 15.44 21.30
N PHE A 97 -9.09 15.97 22.08
CA PHE A 97 -7.68 16.01 21.72
C PHE A 97 -6.91 14.88 22.42
N ARG A 98 -6.10 14.16 21.66
CA ARG A 98 -5.17 13.14 22.15
C ARG A 98 -3.79 13.38 21.54
N GLN A 99 -2.76 13.10 22.33
CA GLN A 99 -1.38 13.27 21.92
C GLN A 99 -0.56 12.11 22.47
N PHE A 100 0.38 11.62 21.65
CA PHE A 100 1.37 10.65 22.06
C PHE A 100 2.77 11.10 21.62
N ALA A 101 3.79 10.70 22.37
CA ALA A 101 5.17 11.10 22.13
C ALA A 101 6.12 9.94 22.46
N GLY A 102 7.32 9.98 21.90
CA GLY A 102 8.34 8.96 22.14
C GLY A 102 9.33 8.84 20.99
N ILE A 103 10.27 7.88 21.12
CA ILE A 103 11.22 7.54 20.05
C ILE A 103 10.56 6.65 19.00
N ARG A 104 9.54 5.89 19.43
CA ARG A 104 8.78 4.97 18.58
C ARG A 104 7.36 5.50 18.40
N SER A 105 6.74 5.11 17.30
CA SER A 105 5.48 5.64 16.78
C SER A 105 4.46 4.50 16.65
N PRO A 106 3.67 4.22 17.71
CA PRO A 106 2.62 3.21 17.71
C PRO A 106 1.30 3.76 17.14
N VAL A 107 1.36 4.33 15.93
CA VAL A 107 0.26 5.07 15.31
C VAL A 107 -0.99 4.19 15.16
N GLY A 108 -0.82 2.91 14.78
CA GLY A 108 -1.93 1.98 14.63
C GLY A 108 -2.64 1.67 15.95
N ASP A 109 -1.89 1.48 17.05
CA ASP A 109 -2.47 1.21 18.36
C ASP A 109 -3.24 2.42 18.90
N GLU A 110 -2.75 3.64 18.65
CA GLU A 110 -3.41 4.90 19.04
C GLU A 110 -4.72 5.12 18.28
N VAL A 111 -4.78 4.75 16.99
CA VAL A 111 -6.02 4.77 16.20
C VAL A 111 -7.05 3.79 16.79
N ILE A 112 -6.63 2.58 17.16
CA ILE A 112 -7.52 1.58 17.78
C ILE A 112 -8.01 2.07 19.15
N ALA A 113 -7.11 2.59 19.99
CA ALA A 113 -7.44 3.09 21.32
C ALA A 113 -8.38 4.31 21.31
N SER A 114 -8.44 5.03 20.19
CA SER A 114 -9.29 6.20 19.98
C SER A 114 -10.59 5.90 19.24
N ALA A 115 -10.81 4.65 18.83
CA ALA A 115 -12.05 4.23 18.20
C ALA A 115 -13.12 3.93 19.26
N GLU A 116 -14.19 4.72 19.27
CA GLU A 116 -15.32 4.57 20.20
C GLU A 116 -16.56 3.93 19.52
N GLY A 117 -16.48 3.67 18.21
CA GLY A 117 -17.62 3.25 17.38
C GLY A 117 -18.41 4.45 16.86
N ASP A 118 -18.69 4.45 15.55
CA ASP A 118 -19.38 5.53 14.82
C ASP A 118 -18.79 6.95 15.05
N ASN A 119 -17.50 7.05 15.37
CA ASN A 119 -16.79 8.32 15.55
C ASN A 119 -15.84 8.63 14.38
N ASN A 120 -15.33 9.86 14.32
CA ASN A 120 -14.35 10.28 13.32
C ASN A 120 -13.01 10.56 14.00
N ILE A 121 -11.92 10.06 13.42
CA ILE A 121 -10.56 10.29 13.90
C ILE A 121 -9.84 11.16 12.88
N VAL A 122 -9.21 12.24 13.34
CA VAL A 122 -8.32 13.08 12.55
C VAL A 122 -6.90 12.87 13.07
N LEU A 123 -6.08 12.22 12.25
CA LEU A 123 -4.70 11.87 12.57
C LEU A 123 -3.76 12.93 11.99
N VAL A 124 -2.95 13.52 12.87
CA VAL A 124 -1.87 14.45 12.53
C VAL A 124 -0.55 13.74 12.80
N SER A 125 0.00 13.07 11.78
CA SER A 125 1.21 12.23 11.86
C SER A 125 1.92 12.20 10.50
N ASP A 126 3.17 11.77 10.49
CA ASP A 126 3.94 11.42 9.30
C ASP A 126 3.54 10.05 8.71
N GLY A 127 2.72 9.28 9.44
CA GLY A 127 2.24 7.95 9.06
C GLY A 127 3.27 6.83 9.23
N ASN A 128 4.43 7.12 9.83
CA ASN A 128 5.52 6.15 9.99
C ASN A 128 5.29 5.27 11.22
N ASN A 129 4.56 4.17 11.04
CA ASN A 129 4.30 3.23 12.12
C ASN A 129 5.46 2.24 12.33
N ASN A 130 6.22 2.40 13.42
CA ASN A 130 7.40 1.58 13.72
C ASN A 130 7.27 0.73 15.00
N LEU A 131 6.10 0.75 15.64
CA LEU A 131 5.77 -0.05 16.81
C LEU A 131 4.28 -0.43 16.78
N GLY A 132 3.93 -1.56 17.40
CA GLY A 132 2.53 -1.93 17.57
C GLY A 132 1.88 -2.49 16.31
N LYS A 133 0.55 -2.39 16.23
CA LYS A 133 -0.23 -2.86 15.07
C LYS A 133 0.02 -1.98 13.86
N ASP A 134 0.07 -2.60 12.68
CA ASP A 134 0.15 -1.89 11.41
C ASP A 134 -1.03 -0.89 11.24
N LEU A 135 -0.74 0.29 10.71
CA LEU A 135 -1.72 1.38 10.57
C LEU A 135 -2.86 1.01 9.62
N PHE A 136 -2.56 0.32 8.51
CA PHE A 136 -3.59 -0.08 7.54
C PHE A 136 -4.53 -1.13 8.13
N ASP A 137 -3.96 -2.11 8.84
CA ASP A 137 -4.75 -3.10 9.57
C ASP A 137 -5.61 -2.46 10.66
N ALA A 138 -5.06 -1.49 11.40
CA ALA A 138 -5.77 -0.74 12.43
C ALA A 138 -6.96 0.05 11.86
N ILE A 139 -6.75 0.77 10.76
CA ILE A 139 -7.82 1.52 10.06
C ILE A 139 -8.91 0.57 9.57
N SER A 140 -8.52 -0.58 8.99
CA SER A 140 -9.45 -1.59 8.50
C SER A 140 -10.31 -2.15 9.65
N PHE A 141 -9.70 -2.39 10.81
CA PHE A 141 -10.40 -2.87 12.00
C PHE A 141 -11.43 -1.86 12.52
N VAL A 142 -11.05 -0.59 12.72
CA VAL A 142 -11.96 0.43 13.28
C VAL A 142 -13.06 0.84 12.29
N SER A 143 -12.82 0.68 10.98
CA SER A 143 -13.83 0.95 9.95
C SER A 143 -15.03 0.01 10.03
N ILE A 144 -14.84 -1.22 10.55
CA ILE A 144 -15.93 -2.19 10.74
C ILE A 144 -16.93 -1.70 11.79
N THR A 145 -16.45 -0.96 12.80
CA THR A 145 -17.28 -0.37 13.86
C THR A 145 -17.79 1.04 13.51
N GLY A 146 -17.75 1.41 12.23
CA GLY A 146 -18.24 2.71 11.75
C GLY A 146 -17.29 3.89 11.97
N THR A 147 -16.11 3.66 12.55
CA THR A 147 -15.12 4.72 12.78
C THR A 147 -14.42 5.10 11.47
N LYS A 148 -14.39 6.39 11.15
CA LYS A 148 -13.70 6.91 9.95
C LYS A 148 -12.41 7.60 10.34
N VAL A 149 -11.32 7.30 9.64
CA VAL A 149 -10.01 7.89 9.89
C VAL A 149 -9.63 8.83 8.75
N PHE A 150 -9.24 10.05 9.09
CA PHE A 150 -8.77 11.09 8.19
C PHE A 150 -7.34 11.46 8.57
N ALA A 151 -6.47 11.66 7.58
CA ALA A 151 -5.10 12.11 7.80
C ALA A 151 -4.94 13.57 7.37
N VAL A 152 -4.20 14.34 8.17
CA VAL A 152 -3.82 15.72 7.82
C VAL A 152 -2.49 15.68 7.10
N ARG A 153 -2.48 16.13 5.83
CA ARG A 153 -1.24 16.32 5.08
C ARG A 153 -0.48 17.52 5.63
N GLN A 154 0.78 17.31 5.97
CA GLN A 154 1.67 18.33 6.52
C GLN A 154 2.83 18.59 5.56
N ASP A 155 3.33 19.82 5.57
CA ASP A 155 4.52 20.21 4.84
C ASP A 155 5.74 20.16 5.76
N ASN A 156 6.88 19.73 5.22
CA ASN A 156 8.13 19.64 5.96
C ASN A 156 8.70 21.05 6.20
N ILE A 157 9.01 21.37 7.45
CA ILE A 157 9.66 22.63 7.84
C ILE A 157 11.18 22.50 7.99
N ARG A 158 11.69 21.25 8.11
CA ARG A 158 13.11 20.93 8.15
C ARG A 158 13.46 19.89 7.10
N ASN A 159 14.71 19.91 6.65
CA ASN A 159 15.25 18.87 5.78
C ASN A 159 15.88 17.74 6.62
N ASP A 160 15.86 16.54 6.05
CA ASP A 160 16.49 15.35 6.59
C ASP A 160 16.83 14.40 5.45
N ALA A 161 17.97 13.73 5.58
CA ALA A 161 18.45 12.76 4.63
C ALA A 161 18.39 11.36 5.21
N SER A 162 18.21 10.36 4.34
CA SER A 162 18.38 8.97 4.72
C SER A 162 19.03 8.17 3.61
N ILE A 163 19.76 7.13 4.00
CA ILE A 163 20.41 6.22 3.06
C ILE A 163 19.99 4.77 3.29
N GLU A 164 19.85 4.02 2.21
CA GLU A 164 19.54 2.59 2.22
C GLU A 164 20.35 1.88 1.13
N ILE A 165 20.72 0.61 1.37
CA ILE A 165 21.35 -0.25 0.37
C ILE A 165 20.35 -1.32 -0.09
N ALA A 166 19.78 -1.12 -1.28
CA ALA A 166 18.95 -2.09 -1.96
C ALA A 166 19.80 -3.09 -2.78
N GLY A 167 19.34 -4.34 -2.83
CA GLY A 167 20.06 -5.43 -3.51
C GLY A 167 19.91 -6.77 -2.81
N SER A 168 20.32 -7.83 -3.50
CA SER A 168 20.23 -9.22 -3.04
C SER A 168 21.07 -9.47 -1.77
N LYS A 169 20.58 -10.34 -0.88
CA LYS A 169 21.31 -10.79 0.31
C LYS A 169 22.14 -12.05 0.07
N ASN A 170 21.76 -12.88 -0.90
CA ASN A 170 22.47 -14.09 -1.27
C ASN A 170 23.02 -13.91 -2.67
N LEU A 171 24.31 -14.13 -2.84
CA LEU A 171 25.05 -13.83 -4.07
C LEU A 171 25.85 -15.05 -4.49
N ILE A 172 26.15 -15.16 -5.78
CA ILE A 172 27.00 -16.22 -6.31
C ILE A 172 28.40 -15.62 -6.56
N ILE A 173 29.42 -16.32 -6.10
CA ILE A 173 30.82 -15.90 -6.27
C ILE A 173 31.17 -15.67 -7.75
N GLY A 174 31.93 -14.61 -8.03
CA GLY A 174 32.40 -14.28 -9.38
C GLY A 174 31.34 -13.69 -10.32
N ASN A 175 30.07 -13.58 -9.91
CA ASN A 175 29.06 -12.87 -10.68
C ASN A 175 29.09 -11.38 -10.30
N GLU A 176 28.96 -10.50 -11.29
CA GLU A 176 28.78 -9.07 -11.04
C GLU A 176 27.38 -8.83 -10.46
N ASN A 177 27.31 -8.11 -9.34
CA ASN A 177 26.07 -7.73 -8.69
C ASN A 177 26.00 -6.21 -8.59
N VAL A 178 24.81 -5.64 -8.70
CA VAL A 178 24.59 -4.20 -8.54
C VAL A 178 23.88 -3.95 -7.22
N PHE A 179 24.44 -3.06 -6.41
CA PHE A 179 23.82 -2.55 -5.20
C PHE A 179 23.34 -1.13 -5.44
N ASP A 180 22.05 -0.93 -5.22
CA ASP A 180 21.41 0.37 -5.39
C ASP A 180 21.48 1.12 -4.07
N ILE A 181 22.32 2.16 -4.04
CA ILE A 181 22.41 3.06 -2.90
C ILE A 181 21.33 4.12 -3.05
N VAL A 182 20.29 4.02 -2.24
CA VAL A 182 19.11 4.87 -2.30
C VAL A 182 19.22 5.96 -1.26
N VAL A 183 19.38 7.20 -1.72
CA VAL A 183 19.38 8.40 -0.87
C VAL A 183 18.03 9.10 -0.99
N ARG A 184 17.38 9.34 0.15
CA ARG A 184 16.10 10.05 0.21
C ARG A 184 16.26 11.35 0.98
N GLN A 185 15.49 12.36 0.59
CA GLN A 185 15.40 13.62 1.33
C GLN A 185 13.95 14.02 1.62
N ALA A 186 13.75 14.70 2.75
CA ALA A 186 12.47 15.27 3.12
C ALA A 186 12.19 16.63 2.45
N GLY A 187 13.23 17.44 2.23
CA GLY A 187 13.16 18.81 1.71
C GLY A 187 13.21 18.91 0.19
N ASN A 188 13.66 20.09 -0.29
CA ASN A 188 13.68 20.45 -1.71
C ASN A 188 15.05 20.30 -2.36
N GLU A 189 16.12 20.51 -1.61
CA GLU A 189 17.50 20.42 -2.09
C GLU A 189 18.42 20.03 -0.94
N ILE A 190 19.36 19.12 -1.21
CA ILE A 190 20.39 18.72 -0.27
C ILE A 190 21.71 18.49 -1.01
N SER A 191 22.82 18.91 -0.38
CA SER A 191 24.18 18.55 -0.82
C SER A 191 24.85 17.66 0.21
N TYR A 192 25.49 16.57 -0.21
CA TYR A 192 26.10 15.59 0.68
C TYR A 192 27.26 14.84 0.01
N ARG A 193 28.21 14.38 0.84
CA ARG A 193 29.20 13.37 0.44
C ARG A 193 28.64 11.98 0.63
N LEU A 194 28.73 11.12 -0.39
CA LEU A 194 28.37 9.71 -0.33
C LEU A 194 29.63 8.86 -0.28
N ASP A 195 29.82 8.17 0.85
CA ASP A 195 30.90 7.23 1.11
C ASP A 195 30.31 5.79 1.12
N VAL A 196 30.78 4.90 0.23
CA VAL A 196 30.36 3.49 0.17
C VAL A 196 31.58 2.59 0.32
N GLU A 197 31.49 1.65 1.25
CA GLU A 197 32.54 0.70 1.59
C GLU A 197 32.04 -0.73 1.50
N ILE A 198 32.90 -1.64 1.03
CA ILE A 198 32.65 -3.08 1.04
C ILE A 198 33.81 -3.74 1.78
N ASP A 199 33.49 -4.46 2.86
CA ASP A 199 34.44 -5.06 3.80
C ASP A 199 35.49 -4.06 4.33
N GLY A 200 35.07 -2.80 4.49
CA GLY A 200 35.92 -1.69 4.94
C GLY A 200 36.84 -1.08 3.87
N ALA A 201 36.78 -1.57 2.63
CA ALA A 201 37.46 -0.93 1.50
C ALA A 201 36.54 0.08 0.81
N PRO A 202 36.97 1.34 0.58
CA PRO A 202 36.16 2.34 -0.10
C PRO A 202 35.99 2.00 -1.58
N VAL A 203 34.74 1.99 -2.03
CA VAL A 203 34.35 1.73 -3.42
C VAL A 203 33.83 3.00 -4.09
N MET A 204 33.20 3.90 -3.32
CA MET A 204 32.72 5.19 -3.79
C MET A 204 32.90 6.25 -2.70
N SER A 205 33.27 7.47 -3.09
CA SER A 205 33.44 8.61 -2.19
C SER A 205 33.33 9.89 -3.02
N GLU A 206 32.10 10.38 -3.23
CA GLU A 206 31.81 11.51 -4.12
C GLU A 206 30.82 12.50 -3.50
N GLU A 207 30.90 13.76 -3.92
CA GLU A 207 29.97 14.82 -3.50
C GLU A 207 28.80 14.91 -4.50
N PHE A 208 27.58 15.02 -3.98
CA PHE A 208 26.38 15.13 -4.78
C PHE A 208 25.48 16.26 -4.30
N THR A 209 24.78 16.86 -5.25
CA THR A 209 23.60 17.70 -4.99
C THR A 209 22.38 17.00 -5.58
N GLN A 210 21.28 17.04 -4.84
CA GLN A 210 20.03 16.36 -5.17
C GLN A 210 18.85 17.27 -4.84
N ASP A 211 17.97 17.44 -5.84
CA ASP A 211 16.71 18.21 -5.72
C ASP A 211 15.50 17.27 -5.68
N GLU A 212 15.70 16.02 -6.06
CA GLU A 212 14.66 14.99 -6.09
C GLU A 212 14.46 14.39 -4.69
N ARG A 213 13.25 13.90 -4.40
CA ARG A 213 12.99 13.22 -3.11
C ARG A 213 13.78 11.94 -2.93
N ILE A 214 14.10 11.24 -4.01
CA ILE A 214 14.81 9.96 -4.01
C ILE A 214 15.79 9.97 -5.17
N LYS A 215 17.04 9.60 -4.91
CA LYS A 215 18.07 9.39 -5.91
C LYS A 215 18.77 8.07 -5.66
N THR A 216 19.08 7.36 -6.72
CA THR A 216 19.67 6.02 -6.65
C THR A 216 21.02 6.01 -7.35
N TYR A 217 22.02 5.45 -6.69
CA TYR A 217 23.38 5.28 -7.21
C TYR A 217 23.70 3.80 -7.33
N PRO A 218 23.82 3.26 -8.56
CA PRO A 218 24.17 1.87 -8.76
C PRO A 218 25.66 1.66 -8.50
N VAL A 219 25.99 0.71 -7.63
CA VAL A 219 27.37 0.31 -7.30
C VAL A 219 27.58 -1.15 -7.74
N PRO A 220 28.21 -1.40 -8.90
CA PRO A 220 28.56 -2.75 -9.32
C PRO A 220 29.72 -3.29 -8.48
N HIS A 221 29.62 -4.56 -8.09
CA HIS A 221 30.66 -5.26 -7.36
C HIS A 221 30.62 -6.77 -7.60
N THR A 222 31.81 -7.37 -7.72
CA THR A 222 32.00 -8.81 -7.86
C THR A 222 32.77 -9.32 -6.65
N PHE A 223 32.20 -10.29 -5.95
CA PHE A 223 32.86 -10.92 -4.79
C PHE A 223 33.71 -12.10 -5.25
N ASP A 224 34.97 -12.10 -4.82
CA ASP A 224 35.96 -13.15 -5.12
C ASP A 224 36.14 -14.17 -3.99
N THR A 225 35.44 -13.98 -2.86
CA THR A 225 35.54 -14.87 -1.70
C THR A 225 34.15 -15.32 -1.24
N LEU A 226 34.11 -16.48 -0.60
CA LEU A 226 32.89 -17.08 -0.08
C LEU A 226 32.63 -16.60 1.35
N GLY A 227 31.36 -16.53 1.74
CA GLY A 227 30.95 -16.24 3.11
C GLY A 227 30.25 -14.89 3.24
N THR A 228 30.30 -14.33 4.46
CA THR A 228 29.60 -13.09 4.79
C THR A 228 30.46 -11.88 4.45
N HIS A 229 29.86 -10.93 3.75
CA HIS A 229 30.44 -9.63 3.42
C HIS A 229 29.57 -8.51 3.98
N THR A 230 30.19 -7.37 4.27
CA THR A 230 29.48 -6.20 4.83
C THR A 230 29.65 -5.00 3.92
N LEU A 231 28.52 -4.42 3.51
CA LEU A 231 28.45 -3.15 2.81
C LEU A 231 28.05 -2.07 3.81
N THR A 232 28.73 -0.94 3.75
CA THR A 232 28.42 0.25 4.53
C THR A 232 28.22 1.39 3.55
N ALA A 233 27.13 2.12 3.69
CA ALA A 233 26.89 3.34 2.94
C ALA A 233 26.61 4.46 3.92
N LYS A 234 27.29 5.59 3.73
CA LYS A 234 27.24 6.74 4.62
C LYS A 234 27.07 8.01 3.79
N ILE A 235 26.18 8.88 4.23
CA ILE A 235 26.11 10.25 3.75
C ILE A 235 26.65 11.22 4.79
N THR A 236 27.31 12.27 4.33
CA THR A 236 27.72 13.41 5.16
C THR A 236 27.11 14.67 4.56
N PRO A 237 25.92 15.09 5.02
CA PRO A 237 25.27 16.30 4.54
C PRO A 237 26.12 17.55 4.78
N SER A 238 26.15 18.44 3.78
CA SER A 238 26.75 19.77 3.87
C SER A 238 25.74 20.86 4.21
N THR A 239 24.44 20.54 4.12
CA THR A 239 23.31 21.43 4.42
C THR A 239 22.55 20.93 5.65
N GLU A 240 21.40 21.53 5.98
CA GLU A 240 20.56 21.09 7.10
C GLU A 240 20.21 19.60 6.96
N ASP A 241 20.43 18.86 8.04
CA ASP A 241 20.05 17.48 8.22
C ASP A 241 19.63 17.27 9.67
N ARG A 242 18.46 16.67 9.90
CA ARG A 242 17.85 16.65 11.23
C ARG A 242 18.32 15.46 12.06
N PHE A 243 18.51 14.31 11.42
CA PHE A 243 18.75 13.02 12.05
C PHE A 243 19.98 12.32 11.47
N ASP A 244 21.13 12.56 12.10
CA ASP A 244 22.39 11.88 11.75
C ASP A 244 22.31 10.34 11.78
N LEU A 245 21.36 9.78 12.53
CA LEU A 245 21.13 8.34 12.61
C LEU A 245 20.67 7.73 11.29
N ASN A 246 20.02 8.51 10.42
CA ASN A 246 19.53 8.07 9.12
C ASN A 246 20.63 8.08 8.04
N ASN A 247 21.81 8.63 8.37
CA ASN A 247 22.88 8.87 7.43
C ASN A 247 23.83 7.68 7.24
N VAL A 248 23.60 6.57 7.93
CA VAL A 248 24.45 5.38 7.80
C VAL A 248 23.59 4.13 7.70
N PHE A 249 23.89 3.29 6.72
CA PHE A 249 23.23 2.00 6.52
C PHE A 249 24.25 0.88 6.39
N TYR A 250 23.97 -0.24 7.06
CA TYR A 250 24.79 -1.45 7.01
C TYR A 250 23.99 -2.59 6.40
N LYS A 251 24.57 -3.28 5.42
CA LYS A 251 23.97 -4.45 4.77
C LYS A 251 24.95 -5.61 4.78
N SER A 252 24.55 -6.73 5.36
CA SER A 252 25.29 -7.99 5.24
C SER A 252 24.75 -8.81 4.07
N VAL A 253 25.66 -9.37 3.28
CA VAL A 253 25.37 -10.29 2.17
C VAL A 253 26.15 -11.58 2.35
N PHE A 254 25.64 -12.67 1.78
CA PHE A 254 26.23 -14.00 1.88
C PHE A 254 26.53 -14.55 0.48
N VAL A 255 27.80 -14.77 0.20
CA VAL A 255 28.31 -15.24 -1.08
C VAL A 255 28.49 -16.75 -1.03
N VAL A 256 27.82 -17.44 -1.96
CA VAL A 256 27.81 -18.90 -2.09
C VAL A 256 28.55 -19.35 -3.36
N PRO A 257 29.06 -20.60 -3.39
CA PRO A 257 29.69 -21.14 -4.59
C PRO A 257 28.69 -21.27 -5.74
N LYS A 258 29.22 -21.27 -6.97
CA LYS A 258 28.42 -21.51 -8.18
C LYS A 258 27.73 -22.89 -8.10
N PRO A 259 26.43 -23.00 -8.43
CA PRO A 259 25.75 -24.29 -8.48
C PRO A 259 26.34 -25.15 -9.58
N ARG A 260 26.51 -26.45 -9.30
CA ARG A 260 26.93 -27.41 -10.33
C ARG A 260 25.78 -27.77 -11.26
N VAL A 261 25.99 -27.65 -12.56
CA VAL A 261 25.01 -27.94 -13.61
C VAL A 261 25.62 -28.84 -14.67
N LEU A 262 24.86 -29.82 -15.16
CA LEU A 262 25.28 -30.69 -16.25
C LEU A 262 24.82 -30.11 -17.59
N PHE A 263 25.73 -29.99 -18.55
CA PHE A 263 25.43 -29.61 -19.93
C PHE A 263 25.56 -30.82 -20.85
N LEU A 264 24.44 -31.31 -21.37
CA LEU A 264 24.36 -32.47 -22.26
C LEU A 264 24.44 -32.03 -23.72
N ALA A 265 25.66 -31.98 -24.26
CA ALA A 265 25.86 -31.67 -25.68
C ALA A 265 27.14 -32.28 -26.22
N SER A 266 27.18 -32.45 -27.54
CA SER A 266 28.35 -32.94 -28.27
C SER A 266 29.51 -31.93 -28.35
N GLY A 267 29.35 -30.71 -27.81
CA GLY A 267 30.39 -29.68 -27.81
C GLY A 267 30.09 -28.46 -26.92
N THR A 268 31.13 -27.70 -26.61
CA THR A 268 31.11 -26.52 -25.72
C THR A 268 31.02 -25.19 -26.47
N GLY A 269 30.94 -25.21 -27.80
CA GLY A 269 30.92 -23.99 -28.63
C GLY A 269 29.52 -23.38 -28.82
N SER A 270 28.55 -23.75 -28.00
CA SER A 270 27.20 -23.16 -28.10
C SER A 270 27.12 -21.85 -27.28
N PRO A 271 26.41 -20.82 -27.76
CA PRO A 271 26.19 -19.60 -26.97
C PRO A 271 25.56 -19.88 -25.60
N LEU A 272 24.74 -20.94 -25.51
CA LEU A 272 24.13 -21.36 -24.25
C LEU A 272 25.16 -21.91 -23.26
N TYR A 273 26.19 -22.63 -23.73
CA TYR A 273 27.28 -23.11 -22.88
C TYR A 273 28.08 -21.94 -22.30
N GLU A 274 28.35 -20.91 -23.10
CA GLU A 274 29.07 -19.71 -22.65
C GLU A 274 28.29 -18.97 -21.56
N ILE A 275 27.00 -18.71 -21.79
CA ILE A 275 26.12 -18.06 -20.80
C ILE A 275 26.00 -18.91 -19.53
N ALA A 276 25.83 -20.23 -19.67
CA ALA A 276 25.71 -21.12 -18.52
C ALA A 276 27.01 -21.21 -17.71
N SER A 277 28.17 -21.23 -18.37
CA SER A 277 29.48 -21.30 -17.70
C SER A 277 29.83 -20.02 -16.96
N ASP A 278 29.28 -18.89 -17.39
CA ASP A 278 29.42 -17.63 -16.65
C ASP A 278 28.64 -17.65 -15.33
N MET A 279 27.42 -18.20 -15.34
CA MET A 279 26.54 -18.19 -14.16
C MET A 279 26.69 -19.40 -13.21
N TYR A 280 27.13 -20.54 -13.73
CA TYR A 280 27.13 -21.85 -13.06
C TYR A 280 28.47 -22.56 -13.18
N ASP A 281 28.69 -23.56 -12.32
CA ASP A 281 29.78 -24.51 -12.47
C ASP A 281 29.33 -25.62 -13.42
N VAL A 282 29.63 -25.45 -14.71
CA VAL A 282 29.10 -26.31 -15.78
C VAL A 282 30.04 -27.46 -16.07
N THR A 283 29.51 -28.68 -15.97
CA THR A 283 30.18 -29.90 -16.45
C THR A 283 29.56 -30.34 -17.76
N SER A 284 30.34 -30.44 -18.84
CA SER A 284 29.87 -30.93 -20.15
C SER A 284 29.98 -32.45 -20.26
N SER A 285 28.94 -33.10 -20.78
CA SER A 285 28.94 -34.53 -21.09
C SER A 285 28.11 -34.84 -22.32
N THR A 286 28.48 -35.88 -23.07
CA THR A 286 27.70 -36.39 -24.21
C THR A 286 26.62 -37.39 -23.79
N SER A 287 26.65 -37.84 -22.54
CA SER A 287 25.71 -38.82 -21.99
C SER A 287 25.42 -38.56 -20.51
N MET A 288 24.29 -39.06 -20.03
CA MET A 288 23.86 -38.85 -18.65
C MET A 288 24.74 -39.66 -17.68
N PRO A 289 25.39 -39.00 -16.69
CA PRO A 289 26.19 -39.69 -15.66
C PRO A 289 25.32 -40.55 -14.73
N ASP A 290 25.93 -41.58 -14.13
CA ASP A 290 25.26 -42.46 -13.17
C ASP A 290 24.91 -41.74 -11.85
N ASP A 291 25.72 -40.77 -11.42
CA ASP A 291 25.46 -39.96 -10.23
C ASP A 291 24.97 -38.55 -10.59
N MET A 292 23.66 -38.35 -10.47
CA MET A 292 22.99 -37.09 -10.73
C MET A 292 22.79 -36.24 -9.47
N GLY A 293 23.04 -36.77 -8.27
CA GLY A 293 22.77 -36.07 -7.00
C GLY A 293 23.67 -34.85 -6.77
N VAL A 294 24.75 -34.78 -7.54
CA VAL A 294 25.80 -33.76 -7.48
C VAL A 294 25.40 -32.49 -8.24
N TYR A 295 24.54 -32.61 -9.25
CA TYR A 295 24.10 -31.53 -10.12
C TYR A 295 22.73 -30.99 -9.67
N LYS A 296 22.57 -29.67 -9.73
CA LYS A 296 21.30 -29.01 -9.42
C LYS A 296 20.33 -28.99 -10.60
N ALA A 297 20.86 -29.04 -11.82
CA ALA A 297 20.08 -29.01 -13.04
C ALA A 297 20.83 -29.68 -14.20
N VAL A 298 20.09 -29.98 -15.26
CA VAL A 298 20.60 -30.45 -16.56
C VAL A 298 20.12 -29.50 -17.64
N ILE A 299 21.05 -29.07 -18.51
CA ILE A 299 20.80 -28.26 -19.70
C ILE A 299 21.15 -29.16 -20.90
N ALA A 300 20.27 -29.28 -21.88
CA ALA A 300 20.45 -30.12 -23.08
C ALA A 300 20.08 -29.34 -24.34
#